data_AF-B6UDA7-F1
#
_entry.id   AF-B6UDA7-F1
#
_cell.length_a   1.000
_cell.length_b   1.000
_cell.length_c   1.000
_cell.angle_alpha   90.00
_cell.angle_beta   90.00
_cell.angle_gamma   90.00
#
_symmetry.space_group_name_H-M   'P 1'
#
loop_
_entity.id
_entity.type
_entity.pdbx_description
1 polymer ?
#
loop_
_entity_poly.entity_id
_entity_poly.type
_entity_poly.pdbx_seq_one_letter_code
_entity_poly.pdbx_strand_id
1 'polypeptide(L)'
;MRWIPRTDDIGASSSAPRPRKKAKVTSNEEAGLIGAFKDGAERLAMAIEKASSDDLPPDLLQTLQSIPGFDDTHKAFYFAYLVKNPGLARQFPTLPLTYQISFLARFVSETFP
;
A
#
# COMPACT_ATOMS: atom_id res chain seq x y z
N MET A 1 -7.74 58.74 72.83
CA MET A 1 -9.03 59.16 72.24
C MET A 1 -8.90 59.16 70.72
N ARG A 2 -9.93 58.66 70.04
CA ARG A 2 -9.97 58.18 68.65
C ARG A 2 -10.05 59.35 67.66
N TRP A 3 -9.30 59.31 66.55
CA TRP A 3 -9.53 60.12 65.34
C TRP A 3 -9.73 59.16 64.16
N ILE A 4 -10.80 59.38 63.38
CA ILE A 4 -11.13 58.65 62.14
C ILE A 4 -10.93 59.62 60.97
N PRO A 5 -10.22 59.23 59.91
CA PRO A 5 -10.39 59.86 58.61
C PRO A 5 -11.36 59.03 57.76
N ARG A 6 -12.43 59.66 57.25
CA ARG A 6 -13.15 59.21 56.06
C ARG A 6 -12.24 59.46 54.85
N THR A 7 -12.10 58.47 54.00
CA THR A 7 -11.65 58.68 52.63
C THR A 7 -12.87 58.59 51.73
N ASP A 8 -13.30 59.73 51.22
CA ASP A 8 -14.16 59.81 50.06
C ASP A 8 -13.32 59.58 48.79
N ASP A 9 -13.95 58.87 47.85
CA ASP A 9 -13.94 59.12 46.41
C ASP A 9 -12.88 58.47 45.48
N ILE A 10 -13.39 58.21 44.27
CA ILE A 10 -12.75 58.08 42.96
C ILE A 10 -12.42 56.67 42.45
N GLY A 11 -13.25 56.24 41.51
CA GLY A 11 -12.72 55.82 40.21
C GLY A 11 -12.80 54.34 39.90
N ALA A 12 -13.99 53.85 39.57
CA ALA A 12 -14.14 52.63 38.79
C ALA A 12 -13.46 52.80 37.42
N SER A 13 -12.25 52.26 37.27
CA SER A 13 -11.65 52.00 35.95
C SER A 13 -10.98 50.64 36.00
N SER A 14 -11.78 49.60 35.72
CA SER A 14 -11.30 48.24 35.55
C SER A 14 -10.72 48.09 34.13
N SER A 15 -9.39 48.17 34.01
CA SER A 15 -8.68 47.70 32.82
C SER A 15 -8.41 46.20 32.95
N ALA A 16 -9.35 45.39 32.48
CA ALA A 16 -9.12 43.95 32.32
C ALA A 16 -8.48 43.67 30.93
N PRO A 17 -7.39 42.87 30.84
CA PRO A 17 -6.81 42.47 29.56
C PRO A 17 -7.79 41.53 28.83
N ARG A 18 -8.10 41.80 27.56
CA ARG A 18 -8.93 40.90 26.74
C ARG A 18 -8.21 39.54 26.57
N PRO A 19 -8.87 38.41 26.85
CA PRO A 19 -8.22 37.10 26.78
C PRO A 19 -7.91 36.74 25.32
N ARG A 20 -6.65 36.44 25.03
CA ARG A 20 -6.23 35.86 23.74
C ARG A 20 -6.78 34.43 23.68
N LYS A 21 -7.73 34.17 22.77
CA LYS A 21 -8.16 32.80 22.45
C LYS A 21 -6.98 32.04 21.86
N LYS A 22 -6.31 31.22 22.68
CA LYS A 22 -5.48 30.13 22.17
C LYS A 22 -6.42 29.02 21.70
N ALA A 23 -6.19 28.48 20.50
CA ALA A 23 -6.90 27.31 20.03
C ALA A 23 -6.69 26.18 21.04
N LYS A 24 -7.79 25.70 21.64
CA LYS A 24 -7.78 24.53 22.50
C LYS A 24 -7.65 23.34 21.55
N VAL A 25 -6.44 22.80 21.39
CA VAL A 25 -6.29 21.48 20.77
C VAL A 25 -6.97 20.51 21.73
N THR A 26 -8.12 19.98 21.31
CA THR A 26 -8.83 18.99 22.12
C THR A 26 -8.17 17.65 21.87
N SER A 27 -7.86 16.89 22.94
CA SER A 27 -7.26 15.55 22.86
C SER A 27 -8.06 14.57 21.96
N ASN A 28 -9.33 14.88 21.71
CA ASN A 28 -10.20 14.15 20.79
C ASN A 28 -9.76 14.23 19.32
N GLU A 29 -9.15 15.35 18.89
CA GLU A 29 -8.65 15.52 17.50
C GLU A 29 -7.42 14.65 17.23
N GLU A 30 -6.55 14.48 18.23
CA GLU A 30 -5.36 13.63 18.16
C GLU A 30 -5.76 12.15 18.04
N ALA A 31 -6.78 11.71 18.77
CA ALA A 31 -7.35 10.37 18.63
C ALA A 31 -7.92 10.13 17.22
N GLY A 32 -8.53 11.15 16.60
CA GLY A 32 -9.02 11.08 15.22
C GLY A 32 -7.89 10.96 14.19
N LEU A 33 -6.80 11.71 14.37
CA LEU A 33 -5.60 11.62 13.51
C LEU A 33 -4.90 10.26 13.64
N ILE A 34 -4.74 9.74 14.86
CA ILE A 34 -4.17 8.42 15.13
C ILE A 34 -5.04 7.32 14.50
N GLY A 35 -6.37 7.45 14.59
CA GLY A 35 -7.31 6.55 13.93
C GLY A 35 -7.18 6.55 12.41
N ALA A 36 -7.18 7.74 11.80
CA ALA A 36 -7.01 7.87 10.35
C ALA A 36 -5.68 7.29 9.84
N PHE A 37 -4.59 7.45 10.62
CA PHE A 37 -3.30 6.86 10.27
C PHE A 37 -3.31 5.33 10.35
N LYS A 38 -3.92 4.76 11.41
CA LYS A 38 -4.09 3.30 11.53
C LYS A 38 -4.92 2.74 10.37
N ASP A 39 -6.07 3.33 10.07
CA ASP A 39 -6.92 2.94 8.95
C ASP A 39 -6.16 2.99 7.62
N GLY A 40 -5.38 4.05 7.40
CA GLY A 40 -4.54 4.20 6.21
C GLY A 40 -3.47 3.10 6.13
N ALA A 41 -2.77 2.84 7.23
CA ALA A 41 -1.73 1.82 7.32
C ALA A 41 -2.29 0.40 7.10
N GLU A 42 -3.44 0.07 7.68
CA GLU A 42 -4.12 -1.21 7.49
C GLU A 42 -4.56 -1.41 6.04
N ARG A 43 -5.13 -0.37 5.40
CA ARG A 43 -5.49 -0.43 3.97
C ARG A 43 -4.28 -0.64 3.08
N LEU A 44 -3.16 0.01 3.39
CA LEU A 44 -1.90 -0.20 2.68
C LEU A 44 -1.36 -1.62 2.90
N ALA A 45 -1.37 -2.13 4.13
CA ALA A 45 -0.95 -3.49 4.43
C ALA A 45 -1.79 -4.53 3.66
N MET A 46 -3.13 -4.41 3.71
CA MET A 46 -4.02 -5.28 2.94
C MET A 46 -3.79 -5.19 1.43
N ALA A 47 -3.53 -3.99 0.89
CA ALA A 47 -3.24 -3.81 -0.52
C ALA A 47 -1.91 -4.47 -0.92
N ILE A 48 -0.89 -4.39 -0.06
CA ILE A 48 0.40 -5.06 -0.26
C ILE A 48 0.25 -6.57 -0.20
N GLU A 49 -0.44 -7.12 0.80
CA GLU A 49 -0.72 -8.55 0.91
C GLU A 49 -1.45 -9.07 -0.33
N LYS A 50 -2.46 -8.34 -0.81
CA LYS A 50 -3.20 -8.71 -2.01
C LYS A 50 -2.35 -8.64 -3.28
N ALA A 51 -1.47 -7.64 -3.37
CA ALA A 51 -0.52 -7.50 -4.47
C ALA A 51 0.55 -8.61 -4.45
N SER A 52 0.92 -9.09 -3.26
CA SER A 52 1.89 -10.16 -3.01
C SER A 52 1.29 -11.57 -3.16
N SER A 53 0.11 -11.71 -3.77
CA SER A 53 -0.34 -13.03 -4.19
C SER A 53 0.65 -13.52 -5.25
N ASP A 54 1.65 -14.27 -4.82
CA ASP A 54 2.70 -14.89 -5.65
C ASP A 54 2.28 -16.29 -6.12
N ASP A 55 1.04 -16.69 -5.86
CA ASP A 55 0.54 -17.99 -6.29
C ASP A 55 0.54 -18.08 -7.82
N LEU A 56 1.43 -18.96 -8.29
CA LEU A 56 1.50 -19.44 -9.65
C LEU A 56 0.34 -20.43 -9.88
N PRO A 57 -0.19 -20.50 -11.11
CA PRO A 57 -1.23 -21.48 -11.42
C PRO A 57 -0.73 -22.91 -11.18
N PRO A 58 -1.52 -23.78 -10.53
CA PRO A 58 -1.11 -25.16 -10.23
C PRO A 58 -0.89 -26.01 -11.50
N ASP A 59 -1.54 -25.63 -12.60
CA ASP A 59 -1.46 -26.26 -13.92
C ASP A 59 -0.35 -25.70 -14.81
N LEU A 60 0.43 -24.70 -14.34
CA LEU A 60 1.44 -24.03 -15.14
C LEU A 60 2.51 -24.98 -15.66
N LEU A 61 3.05 -25.81 -14.78
CA LEU A 61 4.11 -26.76 -15.13
C LEU A 61 3.60 -27.82 -16.10
N GLN A 62 2.40 -28.38 -15.85
CA GLN A 62 1.78 -29.36 -16.73
C GLN A 62 1.49 -28.77 -18.11
N THR A 63 0.96 -27.55 -18.16
CA THR A 63 0.69 -26.84 -19.42
C THR A 63 1.97 -26.67 -20.22
N LEU A 64 3.04 -26.20 -19.58
CA LEU A 64 4.33 -26.01 -20.23
C LEU A 64 4.95 -27.32 -20.73
N GLN A 65 4.82 -28.41 -19.97
CA GLN A 65 5.27 -29.73 -20.38
C GLN A 65 4.51 -30.24 -21.61
N SER A 66 3.22 -29.93 -21.72
CA SER A 66 2.37 -30.36 -22.84
C SER A 66 2.70 -29.69 -24.18
N ILE A 67 3.50 -28.61 -24.17
CA ILE A 67 3.86 -27.88 -25.40
C ILE A 67 4.80 -28.73 -26.26
N PRO A 68 4.42 -29.04 -27.52
CA PRO A 68 5.27 -29.80 -28.42
C PRO A 68 6.38 -28.93 -29.03
N GLY A 69 7.44 -29.56 -29.53
CA GLY A 69 8.48 -28.88 -30.32
C GLY A 69 9.63 -28.25 -29.51
N PHE A 70 9.62 -28.39 -28.19
CA PHE A 70 10.69 -27.91 -27.31
C PHE A 70 11.15 -29.02 -26.37
N ASP A 71 12.47 -29.11 -26.16
CA ASP A 71 13.06 -29.98 -25.16
C ASP A 71 12.85 -29.47 -23.73
N ASP A 72 13.23 -30.30 -22.77
CA ASP A 72 13.08 -30.02 -21.34
C ASP A 72 13.94 -28.85 -20.86
N THR A 73 15.06 -28.55 -21.53
CA THR A 73 15.93 -27.43 -21.16
C THR A 73 15.26 -26.12 -21.49
N HIS A 74 14.75 -25.97 -22.71
CA HIS A 74 13.97 -24.80 -23.13
C HIS A 74 12.77 -24.58 -22.19
N LYS A 75 12.05 -25.65 -21.85
CA LYS A 75 10.90 -25.60 -20.93
C LYS A 75 11.31 -25.20 -19.51
N ALA A 76 12.39 -25.76 -18.98
CA ALA A 76 12.87 -25.41 -17.63
C ALA A 76 13.28 -23.93 -17.51
N PHE A 77 13.98 -23.41 -18.52
CA PHE A 77 14.38 -22.00 -18.55
C PHE A 77 13.18 -21.07 -18.70
N TYR A 78 12.21 -21.45 -19.54
CA TYR A 78 10.98 -20.68 -19.68
C TYR A 78 10.12 -20.72 -18.40
N PHE A 79 10.07 -21.86 -17.70
CA PHE A 79 9.42 -21.94 -16.39
C PHE A 79 10.06 -20.96 -15.40
N ALA A 80 11.39 -20.92 -15.32
CA ALA A 80 12.09 -19.96 -14.47
C ALA A 80 11.80 -18.50 -14.86
N TYR A 81 11.64 -18.22 -16.17
CA TYR A 81 11.20 -16.92 -16.66
C TYR A 81 9.76 -16.59 -16.22
N LEU A 82 8.84 -17.55 -16.29
CA LEU A 82 7.45 -17.40 -15.83
C LEU A 82 7.37 -17.14 -14.32
N VAL A 83 8.14 -17.88 -13.51
CA VAL A 83 8.21 -17.69 -12.04
C VAL A 83 8.63 -16.25 -11.69
N LYS A 84 9.55 -15.65 -12.48
CA LYS A 84 9.98 -14.25 -12.30
C LYS A 84 8.96 -13.22 -12.81
N ASN A 85 7.96 -13.65 -13.58
CA ASN A 85 6.94 -12.82 -14.21
C ASN A 85 5.54 -13.37 -13.88
N PRO A 86 5.08 -13.27 -12.62
CA PRO A 86 3.86 -13.94 -12.14
C PRO A 86 2.60 -13.54 -12.91
N GLY A 87 2.50 -12.30 -13.40
CA GLY A 87 1.40 -11.86 -14.26
C GLY A 87 1.34 -12.63 -15.58
N LEU A 88 2.49 -12.88 -16.20
CA LEU A 88 2.59 -13.68 -17.43
C LEU A 88 2.30 -15.14 -17.12
N ALA A 89 2.88 -15.67 -16.03
CA ALA A 89 2.65 -17.04 -15.59
C ALA A 89 1.17 -17.35 -15.35
N ARG A 90 0.39 -16.40 -14.82
CA ARG A 90 -1.06 -16.56 -14.62
C ARG A 90 -1.85 -16.62 -15.92
N GLN A 91 -1.46 -15.84 -16.91
CA GLN A 91 -2.16 -15.77 -18.17
C GLN A 91 -1.76 -16.92 -19.11
N PHE A 92 -0.52 -17.40 -19.01
CA PHE A 92 0.05 -18.35 -19.96
C PHE A 92 -0.79 -19.62 -20.16
N PRO A 93 -1.29 -20.31 -19.10
CA PRO A 93 -2.12 -21.51 -19.28
C PRO A 93 -3.46 -21.25 -19.98
N THR A 94 -3.98 -20.02 -19.87
CA THR A 94 -5.26 -19.63 -20.48
C THR A 94 -5.16 -19.30 -21.97
N LEU A 95 -3.94 -19.14 -22.49
CA LEU A 95 -3.72 -18.81 -23.90
C LEU A 95 -3.97 -20.03 -24.81
N PRO A 96 -4.43 -19.82 -26.06
CA PRO A 96 -4.46 -20.90 -27.05
C PRO A 96 -3.06 -21.47 -27.29
N LEU A 97 -2.96 -22.77 -27.57
CA LEU A 97 -1.69 -23.49 -27.76
C LEU A 97 -0.73 -22.78 -28.74
N THR A 98 -1.24 -22.25 -29.86
CA THR A 98 -0.43 -21.53 -30.85
C THR A 98 0.29 -20.31 -30.27
N TYR A 99 -0.37 -19.59 -29.34
CA TYR A 99 0.23 -18.46 -28.65
C TYR A 99 1.30 -18.94 -27.67
N GLN A 100 1.01 -19.98 -26.88
CA GLN A 100 1.97 -20.56 -25.95
C GLN A 100 3.26 -21.00 -26.67
N ILE A 101 3.13 -21.67 -27.82
CA ILE A 101 4.24 -22.05 -28.69
C ILE A 101 5.01 -20.82 -29.17
N SER A 102 4.31 -19.77 -29.61
CA SER A 102 4.94 -18.55 -30.12
C SER A 102 5.72 -17.79 -29.05
N PHE A 103 5.19 -17.73 -27.82
CA PHE A 103 5.87 -17.13 -26.67
C PHE A 103 7.13 -17.91 -26.29
N LEU A 104 7.03 -19.23 -26.20
CA LEU A 104 8.18 -20.09 -25.90
C LEU A 104 9.22 -20.04 -27.03
N ALA A 105 8.81 -20.11 -28.30
CA ALA A 105 9.68 -20.00 -29.46
C ALA A 105 10.48 -18.70 -29.44
N ARG A 106 9.79 -17.58 -29.19
CA ARG A 106 10.42 -16.27 -29.08
C ARG A 106 11.44 -16.24 -27.95
N PHE A 107 11.05 -16.67 -26.75
CA PHE A 107 11.97 -16.72 -25.61
C PHE A 107 13.20 -17.57 -25.91
N VAL A 108 13.01 -18.74 -26.53
CA VAL A 108 14.10 -19.63 -26.91
C VAL A 108 15.04 -18.93 -27.90
N SER A 109 14.51 -18.31 -28.95
CA SER A 109 15.32 -17.60 -29.94
C SER A 109 16.12 -16.42 -29.36
N GLU A 110 15.60 -15.79 -28.31
CA GLU A 110 16.27 -14.67 -27.63
C GLU A 110 17.33 -15.16 -26.60
N THR A 111 17.16 -16.36 -26.05
CA THR A 111 17.97 -16.87 -24.93
C THR A 111 19.02 -17.89 -25.35
N PHE A 112 18.76 -18.62 -26.45
CA PHE A 112 19.60 -19.70 -26.97
C PHE A 112 20.01 -19.37 -28.43
N PRO A 113 21.04 -18.52 -28.62
CA PRO A 113 21.52 -18.14 -29.95
C PRO A 113 22.26 -19.28 -30.68
#